data_AF-V8QR38-F1
#
_entry.id   AF-V8QR38-F1
#
_cell.length_a   1.000
_cell.length_b   1.000
_cell.length_c   1.000
_cell.angle_alpha   90.00
_cell.angle_beta   90.00
_cell.angle_gamma   90.00
#
_symmetry.space_group_name_H-M   'P 1'
#
loop_
_entity.id
_entity.type
_entity.pdbx_description
1 polymer ?
#
loop_
_entity_poly.entity_id
_entity_poly.type
_entity_poly.pdbx_seq_one_letter_code
_entity_poly.pdbx_strand_id
1 'polypeptide(L)'
;MTSSELTTQTADGVGKNEGADPNAQGQAPAGHEPARTFVFFTNSSSGNQDTEQFLEKIAVVMQGHPYHIVCVYPEDSHEQRQKEAVSLVKKHNAILVVAGGDGTISAMANHAIREQFPMAIVPFGTFNMFARDHGLSLDTDTALRDLLTGQIRPVQTGEIGGVHFIVNATLGLYSQLLADREEWKNQFGRRRGVAIFAAFSTIMKYGRSYFLQFNRGDGKQLVKTVSFMACNNNLQAEQAGVEYDEKMGQGYLYGIVLKPSSRKRMMLLALKLIFKRLNQDRQIISFPFESLDIDKKRGSRTIEVAMDGEVHTLDAPFTVKANKDLLKVLMPMSEPAQQPPQ
;
A
#
# COMPACT_ATOMS: atom_id res chain seq x y z
N MET A 1 -24.41 -9.22 -34.55
CA MET A 1 -24.73 -10.60 -34.96
C MET A 1 -24.17 -11.52 -33.89
N THR A 2 -25.10 -12.17 -33.17
CA THR A 2 -25.00 -13.43 -32.37
C THR A 2 -23.83 -13.62 -31.40
N SER A 3 -24.08 -13.64 -30.09
CA SER A 3 -24.51 -14.79 -29.24
C SER A 3 -23.30 -15.64 -28.83
N SER A 4 -22.87 -15.50 -27.57
CA SER A 4 -23.07 -16.49 -26.49
C SER A 4 -22.33 -17.81 -26.71
N GLU A 5 -21.34 -18.07 -25.86
CA GLU A 5 -20.87 -19.38 -25.36
C GLU A 5 -19.37 -19.32 -25.08
N LEU A 6 -18.99 -19.15 -23.82
CA LEU A 6 -17.79 -19.80 -23.31
C LEU A 6 -18.15 -20.39 -21.94
N THR A 7 -18.65 -21.61 -22.05
CA THR A 7 -19.06 -22.51 -20.98
C THR A 7 -17.84 -23.10 -20.29
N THR A 8 -17.89 -23.05 -18.96
CA THR A 8 -17.40 -24.02 -17.98
C THR A 8 -16.74 -25.29 -18.56
N GLN A 9 -15.47 -25.52 -18.24
CA GLN A 9 -14.80 -26.79 -18.50
C GLN A 9 -14.29 -27.38 -17.18
N THR A 10 -15.08 -28.31 -16.63
CA THR A 10 -14.71 -29.27 -15.58
C THR A 10 -14.38 -30.59 -16.28
N ALA A 11 -13.19 -31.14 -16.04
CA ALA A 11 -12.78 -32.44 -16.56
C ALA A 11 -12.87 -33.49 -15.44
N ASP A 12 -13.91 -34.32 -15.49
CA ASP A 12 -14.02 -35.57 -14.73
C ASP A 12 -13.50 -36.74 -15.59
N GLY A 13 -12.57 -37.51 -15.04
CA GLY A 13 -12.07 -38.76 -15.63
C GLY A 13 -12.06 -39.86 -14.59
N VAL A 14 -13.06 -40.75 -14.63
CA VAL A 14 -13.14 -41.98 -13.83
C VAL A 14 -12.59 -43.15 -14.65
N GLY A 15 -11.65 -43.91 -14.07
CA GLY A 15 -11.09 -45.11 -14.71
C GLY A 15 -10.32 -46.04 -13.76
N LYS A 16 -11.07 -46.92 -13.09
CA LYS A 16 -10.76 -48.31 -12.66
C LYS A 16 -9.61 -48.63 -11.68
N ASN A 17 -10.04 -49.12 -10.51
CA ASN A 17 -9.31 -49.94 -9.53
C ASN A 17 -8.97 -51.33 -10.10
N GLU A 18 -7.74 -51.80 -9.90
CA GLU A 18 -7.37 -53.22 -9.81
C GLU A 18 -6.00 -53.38 -9.11
N GLY A 19 -5.93 -54.23 -8.07
CA GLY A 19 -4.67 -54.74 -7.49
C GLY A 19 -4.26 -54.19 -6.12
N ALA A 20 -4.77 -54.77 -5.03
CA ALA A 20 -4.27 -54.55 -3.67
C ALA A 20 -3.18 -55.58 -3.32
N ASP A 21 -1.96 -55.11 -3.05
CA ASP A 21 -0.85 -55.89 -2.48
C ASP A 21 -0.72 -55.53 -0.97
N PRO A 22 -0.93 -56.47 -0.03
CA PRO A 22 -1.15 -56.12 1.37
C PRO A 22 0.12 -55.95 2.22
N ASN A 23 1.31 -55.72 1.63
CA ASN A 23 2.53 -55.63 2.44
C ASN A 23 3.61 -54.64 1.95
N ALA A 24 3.20 -53.47 1.43
CA ALA A 24 4.10 -52.34 1.23
C ALA A 24 3.88 -51.29 2.34
N GLN A 25 4.75 -51.29 3.35
CA GLN A 25 4.85 -50.20 4.32
C GLN A 25 5.32 -48.92 3.61
N GLY A 26 4.35 -48.15 3.10
CA GLY A 26 4.58 -46.88 2.43
C GLY A 26 4.97 -45.78 3.42
N GLN A 27 6.17 -45.23 3.23
CA GLN A 27 6.49 -43.88 3.66
C GLN A 27 5.40 -42.93 3.15
N ALA A 28 4.83 -42.14 4.06
CA ALA A 28 3.85 -41.12 3.70
C ALA A 28 4.45 -40.20 2.63
N PRO A 29 3.80 -40.01 1.47
CA PRO A 29 4.27 -39.03 0.49
C PRO A 29 4.21 -37.65 1.14
N ALA A 30 5.28 -36.88 0.98
CA ALA A 30 5.35 -35.48 1.38
C ALA A 30 4.07 -34.78 0.93
N GLY A 31 3.32 -34.25 1.89
CA GLY A 31 2.00 -33.65 1.66
C GLY A 31 2.09 -32.62 0.55
N HIS A 32 1.38 -32.86 -0.55
CA HIS A 32 1.10 -31.81 -1.51
C HIS A 32 0.20 -30.81 -0.77
N GLU A 33 0.71 -29.59 -0.49
CA GLU A 33 -0.18 -28.50 -0.11
C GLU A 33 -1.28 -28.41 -1.17
N PRO A 34 -2.57 -28.31 -0.77
CA PRO A 34 -3.65 -28.17 -1.74
C PRO A 34 -3.35 -26.98 -2.66
N ALA A 35 -3.58 -27.16 -3.96
CA ALA A 35 -3.27 -26.15 -4.96
C ALA A 35 -3.96 -24.82 -4.58
N ARG A 36 -3.14 -23.77 -4.42
CA ARG A 36 -3.63 -22.44 -4.03
C ARG A 36 -4.52 -21.88 -5.14
N THR A 37 -5.66 -21.32 -4.74
CA THR A 37 -6.52 -20.57 -5.66
C THR A 37 -6.14 -19.10 -5.61
N PHE A 38 -6.12 -18.41 -6.76
CA PHE A 38 -5.77 -16.99 -6.85
C PHE A 38 -6.94 -16.17 -7.42
N VAL A 39 -7.16 -14.98 -6.90
CA VAL A 39 -8.09 -14.00 -7.47
C VAL A 39 -7.29 -12.77 -7.84
N PHE A 40 -7.09 -12.53 -9.13
CA PHE A 40 -6.40 -11.36 -9.64
C PHE A 40 -7.34 -10.16 -9.68
N PHE A 41 -6.92 -9.05 -9.08
CA PHE A 41 -7.56 -7.75 -9.20
C PHE A 41 -6.62 -6.80 -9.91
N THR A 42 -7.02 -6.30 -11.08
CA THR A 42 -6.21 -5.39 -11.90
C THR A 42 -7.03 -4.21 -12.39
N ASN A 43 -6.38 -3.09 -12.64
CA ASN A 43 -6.99 -1.90 -13.22
C ASN A 43 -6.37 -1.64 -14.61
N SER A 44 -7.19 -1.62 -15.65
CA SER A 44 -6.75 -1.47 -17.04
C SER A 44 -6.05 -0.14 -17.33
N SER A 45 -6.27 0.86 -16.47
CA SER A 45 -5.62 2.17 -16.54
C SER A 45 -4.31 2.25 -15.74
N SER A 46 -3.90 1.18 -15.05
CA SER A 46 -2.69 1.16 -14.23
C SER A 46 -1.45 0.76 -15.02
N GLY A 47 -0.48 1.68 -15.11
CA GLY A 47 0.81 1.44 -15.76
C GLY A 47 0.79 1.70 -17.26
N ASN A 48 1.96 1.52 -17.90
CA ASN A 48 2.12 1.60 -19.36
C ASN A 48 2.10 0.21 -20.02
N GLN A 49 1.77 -0.85 -19.28
CA GLN A 49 1.75 -2.21 -19.81
C GLN A 49 0.40 -2.50 -20.47
N ASP A 50 0.46 -3.25 -21.56
CA ASP A 50 -0.72 -3.72 -22.27
C ASP A 50 -1.47 -4.74 -21.41
N THR A 51 -2.74 -4.45 -21.10
CA THR A 51 -3.56 -5.31 -20.24
C THR A 51 -3.71 -6.69 -20.86
N GLU A 52 -3.83 -6.80 -22.19
CA GLU A 52 -3.98 -8.10 -22.86
C GLU A 52 -2.74 -8.98 -22.66
N GLN A 53 -1.55 -8.42 -22.88
CA GLN A 53 -0.29 -9.13 -22.66
C GLN A 53 -0.13 -9.59 -21.20
N PHE A 54 -0.63 -8.81 -20.23
CA PHE A 54 -0.60 -9.24 -18.84
C PHE A 54 -1.54 -10.43 -18.58
N LEU A 55 -2.76 -10.40 -19.13
CA LEU A 55 -3.70 -11.51 -18.99
C LEU A 55 -3.13 -12.80 -19.63
N GLU A 56 -2.46 -12.69 -20.77
CA GLU A 56 -1.75 -13.82 -21.39
C GLU A 56 -0.65 -14.38 -20.46
N LYS A 57 0.16 -13.50 -19.86
CA LYS A 57 1.19 -13.92 -18.89
C LYS A 57 0.59 -14.62 -17.68
N ILE A 58 -0.54 -14.14 -17.14
CA ILE A 58 -1.26 -14.83 -16.07
C ILE A 58 -1.67 -16.23 -16.52
N ALA A 59 -2.29 -16.36 -17.69
CA ALA A 59 -2.76 -17.65 -18.21
C ALA A 59 -1.60 -18.66 -18.37
N VAL A 60 -0.44 -18.20 -18.83
CA VAL A 60 0.76 -19.04 -18.96
C VAL A 60 1.31 -19.46 -17.59
N VAL A 61 1.49 -18.52 -16.66
CA VAL A 61 2.11 -18.82 -15.35
C VAL A 61 1.17 -19.63 -14.45
N MET A 62 -0.14 -19.37 -14.52
CA MET A 62 -1.14 -20.03 -13.68
C MET A 62 -1.66 -21.34 -14.29
N GLN A 63 -1.02 -21.86 -15.34
CA GLN A 63 -1.39 -23.16 -15.91
C GLN A 63 -1.34 -24.25 -14.83
N GLY A 64 -2.44 -25.00 -14.71
CA GLY A 64 -2.57 -26.04 -13.67
C GLY A 64 -2.97 -25.53 -12.28
N HIS A 65 -3.20 -24.23 -12.11
CA HIS A 65 -3.67 -23.63 -10.85
C HIS A 65 -5.05 -22.99 -11.05
N PRO A 66 -5.98 -23.11 -10.11
CA PRO A 66 -7.26 -22.43 -10.19
C PRO A 66 -7.08 -20.92 -9.97
N TYR A 67 -7.62 -20.10 -10.88
CA TYR A 67 -7.61 -18.64 -10.72
C TYR A 67 -8.85 -17.96 -11.29
N HIS A 68 -9.14 -16.76 -10.77
CA HIS A 68 -10.15 -15.85 -11.29
C HIS A 68 -9.52 -14.49 -11.57
N ILE A 69 -10.08 -13.72 -12.49
CA ILE A 69 -9.60 -12.37 -12.83
C ILE A 69 -10.76 -11.38 -12.75
N VAL A 70 -10.52 -10.28 -12.05
CA VAL A 70 -11.38 -9.11 -11.94
C VAL A 70 -10.59 -7.92 -12.49
N CYS A 71 -10.90 -7.52 -13.71
CA CYS A 71 -10.36 -6.31 -14.33
C CYS A 71 -11.31 -5.13 -14.10
N VAL A 72 -10.78 -3.97 -13.73
CA VAL A 72 -11.53 -2.70 -13.65
C VAL A 72 -11.25 -1.89 -14.89
N TYR A 73 -12.30 -1.55 -15.63
CA TYR A 73 -12.25 -0.66 -16.80
C TYR A 73 -12.69 0.76 -16.43
N PRO A 74 -12.36 1.80 -17.23
CA PRO A 74 -12.66 3.19 -16.90
C PRO A 74 -14.15 3.49 -16.61
N GLU A 75 -15.05 2.74 -17.23
CA GLU A 75 -16.49 2.83 -17.08
C GLU A 75 -17.04 2.08 -15.85
N ASP A 76 -16.22 1.25 -15.20
CA ASP A 76 -16.64 0.45 -14.07
C ASP A 76 -16.71 1.25 -12.77
N SER A 77 -17.65 0.86 -11.90
CA SER A 77 -17.59 1.23 -10.50
C SER A 77 -16.46 0.46 -9.81
N HIS A 78 -15.40 1.18 -9.43
CA HIS A 78 -14.28 0.61 -8.66
C HIS A 78 -14.78 -0.14 -7.41
N GLU A 79 -15.70 0.45 -6.64
CA GLU A 79 -16.21 -0.17 -5.42
C GLU A 79 -16.92 -1.49 -5.70
N GLN A 80 -17.70 -1.57 -6.78
CA GLN A 80 -18.41 -2.80 -7.15
C GLN A 80 -17.43 -3.92 -7.53
N ARG A 81 -16.41 -3.60 -8.33
CA ARG A 81 -15.39 -4.59 -8.74
C ARG A 81 -14.53 -5.04 -7.56
N GLN A 82 -14.21 -4.15 -6.62
CA GLN A 82 -13.54 -4.53 -5.37
C GLN A 82 -14.38 -5.53 -4.56
N LYS A 83 -15.68 -5.26 -4.39
CA LYS A 83 -16.60 -6.17 -3.68
C LYS A 83 -16.72 -7.53 -4.37
N GLU A 84 -16.73 -7.56 -5.70
CA GLU A 84 -16.73 -8.80 -6.48
C GLU A 84 -15.47 -9.62 -6.22
N ALA A 85 -14.28 -9.00 -6.27
CA ALA A 85 -13.03 -9.66 -5.97
C ALA A 85 -13.01 -10.23 -4.54
N VAL A 86 -13.44 -9.45 -3.54
CA VAL A 86 -13.54 -9.91 -2.14
C VAL A 86 -14.50 -11.10 -2.02
N SER A 87 -15.63 -11.07 -2.72
CA SER A 87 -16.60 -12.17 -2.73
C SER A 87 -16.00 -13.46 -3.31
N LEU A 88 -15.29 -13.36 -4.43
CA LEU A 88 -14.59 -14.50 -5.04
C LEU A 88 -13.49 -15.05 -4.12
N VAL A 89 -12.72 -14.18 -3.48
CA VAL A 89 -11.68 -14.57 -2.52
C VAL A 89 -12.28 -15.39 -1.38
N LYS A 90 -13.36 -14.91 -0.77
CA LYS A 90 -14.06 -15.61 0.30
C LYS A 90 -14.66 -16.94 -0.16
N LYS A 91 -15.32 -16.95 -1.32
CA LYS A 91 -15.98 -18.15 -1.87
C LYS A 91 -15.00 -19.28 -2.13
N HIS A 92 -13.79 -18.95 -2.59
CA HIS A 92 -12.79 -19.93 -3.02
C HIS A 92 -11.63 -20.10 -2.03
N ASN A 93 -11.66 -19.42 -0.87
CA ASN A 93 -10.55 -19.34 0.07
C ASN A 93 -9.20 -19.02 -0.64
N ALA A 94 -9.26 -18.04 -1.55
CA ALA A 94 -8.18 -17.74 -2.46
C ALA A 94 -7.20 -16.69 -1.90
N ILE A 95 -6.03 -16.57 -2.53
CA ILE A 95 -5.11 -15.45 -2.32
C ILE A 95 -5.53 -14.31 -3.26
N LEU A 96 -5.74 -13.12 -2.71
CA LEU A 96 -6.00 -11.94 -3.53
C LEU A 96 -4.69 -11.45 -4.15
N VAL A 97 -4.57 -11.49 -5.47
CA VAL A 97 -3.41 -10.95 -6.19
C VAL A 97 -3.77 -9.57 -6.73
N VAL A 98 -3.14 -8.51 -6.22
CA VAL A 98 -3.40 -7.14 -6.67
C VAL A 98 -2.32 -6.71 -7.65
N ALA A 99 -2.72 -6.53 -8.90
CA ALA A 99 -1.85 -6.09 -9.98
C ALA A 99 -2.14 -4.62 -10.30
N GLY A 100 -1.27 -3.71 -9.87
CA GLY A 100 -1.58 -2.28 -9.92
C GLY A 100 -0.51 -1.37 -9.31
N GLY A 101 -0.82 -0.08 -9.25
CA GLY A 101 -0.01 0.90 -8.51
C GLY A 101 -0.39 0.99 -7.03
N ASP A 102 0.30 1.87 -6.30
CA ASP A 102 0.17 2.01 -4.84
C ASP A 102 -1.26 2.28 -4.37
N GLY A 103 -2.04 3.10 -5.09
CA GLY A 103 -3.45 3.35 -4.74
C GLY A 103 -4.34 2.11 -4.87
N THR A 104 -4.18 1.34 -5.94
CA THR A 104 -4.92 0.07 -6.13
C THR A 104 -4.55 -0.97 -5.05
N ILE A 105 -3.26 -1.04 -4.71
CA ILE A 105 -2.75 -1.90 -3.64
C ILE A 105 -3.35 -1.47 -2.29
N SER A 106 -3.32 -0.17 -1.95
CA SER A 106 -3.86 0.33 -0.68
C SER A 106 -5.37 0.11 -0.54
N ALA A 107 -6.14 0.37 -1.60
CA ALA A 107 -7.57 0.16 -1.61
C ALA A 107 -7.94 -1.31 -1.35
N MET A 108 -7.26 -2.25 -2.00
CA MET A 108 -7.48 -3.68 -1.78
C MET A 108 -6.89 -4.19 -0.46
N ALA A 109 -5.78 -3.63 0.01
CA ALA A 109 -5.20 -3.98 1.31
C ALA A 109 -6.16 -3.68 2.46
N ASN A 110 -6.92 -2.59 2.39
CA ASN A 110 -7.97 -2.28 3.37
C ASN A 110 -9.01 -3.40 3.49
N HIS A 111 -9.43 -3.99 2.36
CA HIS A 111 -10.34 -5.15 2.37
C HIS A 111 -9.65 -6.41 2.92
N ALA A 112 -8.41 -6.68 2.50
CA ALA A 112 -7.64 -7.83 2.95
C ALA A 112 -7.40 -7.84 4.47
N ILE A 113 -7.09 -6.67 5.06
CA ILE A 113 -6.91 -6.52 6.51
C ILE A 113 -8.23 -6.76 7.24
N ARG A 114 -9.32 -6.12 6.80
CA ARG A 114 -10.65 -6.25 7.45
C ARG A 114 -11.17 -7.68 7.42
N GLU A 115 -10.95 -8.36 6.31
CA GLU A 115 -11.49 -9.71 6.05
C GLU A 115 -10.48 -10.83 6.36
N GLN A 116 -9.25 -10.48 6.76
CA GLN A 116 -8.20 -11.39 7.21
C GLN A 116 -7.74 -12.45 6.20
N PHE A 117 -7.89 -12.19 4.90
CA PHE A 117 -7.41 -13.06 3.82
C PHE A 117 -6.00 -12.66 3.33
N PRO A 118 -5.22 -13.61 2.78
CA PRO A 118 -3.90 -13.32 2.23
C PRO A 118 -3.97 -12.53 0.92
N MET A 119 -3.01 -11.62 0.77
CA MET A 119 -2.84 -10.77 -0.41
C MET A 119 -1.45 -11.00 -1.02
N ALA A 120 -1.33 -10.90 -2.33
CA ALA A 120 -0.09 -10.87 -3.08
C ALA A 120 -0.08 -9.64 -3.99
N ILE A 121 1.10 -9.18 -4.40
CA ILE A 121 1.23 -7.92 -5.14
C ILE A 121 2.04 -8.16 -6.41
N VAL A 122 1.50 -7.72 -7.54
CA VAL A 122 2.18 -7.65 -8.83
C VAL A 122 2.31 -6.17 -9.19
N PRO A 123 3.49 -5.55 -9.01
CA PRO A 123 3.64 -4.10 -9.09
C PRO A 123 3.55 -3.57 -10.53
N PHE A 124 2.58 -2.70 -10.82
CA PHE A 124 2.35 -2.04 -12.13
C PHE A 124 2.34 -0.52 -12.10
N GLY A 125 2.48 0.07 -10.93
CA GLY A 125 2.60 1.51 -10.76
C GLY A 125 3.95 2.07 -11.21
N THR A 126 4.03 3.39 -11.23
CA THR A 126 5.29 4.12 -11.50
C THR A 126 6.24 4.08 -10.31
N PHE A 127 5.69 4.14 -9.09
CA PHE A 127 6.50 4.25 -7.86
C PHE A 127 6.68 2.89 -7.18
N ASN A 128 5.59 2.11 -7.04
CA ASN A 128 5.58 0.76 -6.46
C ASN A 128 6.27 0.75 -5.09
N MET A 129 5.89 1.70 -4.24
CA MET A 129 6.51 1.94 -2.95
C MET A 129 6.42 0.69 -2.08
N PHE A 130 5.24 0.07 -1.98
CA PHE A 130 5.08 -1.13 -1.17
C PHE A 130 6.00 -2.28 -1.62
N ALA A 131 6.10 -2.51 -2.94
CA ALA A 131 6.94 -3.56 -3.49
C ALA A 131 8.43 -3.30 -3.20
N ARG A 132 8.90 -2.07 -3.38
CA ARG A 132 10.28 -1.67 -3.05
C ARG A 132 10.57 -1.84 -1.56
N ASP A 133 9.64 -1.37 -0.73
CA ASP A 133 9.71 -1.39 0.73
C ASP A 133 9.84 -2.81 1.30
N HIS A 134 9.28 -3.81 0.61
CA HIS A 134 9.30 -5.21 1.02
C HIS A 134 10.21 -6.08 0.15
N GLY A 135 10.97 -5.48 -0.77
CA GLY A 135 11.87 -6.18 -1.68
C GLY A 135 11.19 -7.16 -2.64
N LEU A 136 9.93 -6.90 -2.99
CA LEU A 136 9.23 -7.62 -4.06
C LEU A 136 9.84 -7.26 -5.41
N SER A 137 9.88 -8.23 -6.33
CA SER A 137 10.36 -7.98 -7.69
C SER A 137 9.48 -6.96 -8.40
N LEU A 138 10.11 -5.99 -9.06
CA LEU A 138 9.44 -5.03 -9.93
C LEU A 138 9.25 -5.56 -11.35
N ASP A 139 9.82 -6.73 -11.65
CA ASP A 139 9.61 -7.43 -12.90
C ASP A 139 8.33 -8.30 -12.81
N THR A 140 7.38 -8.06 -13.71
CA THR A 140 6.07 -8.72 -13.73
C THR A 140 6.19 -10.24 -13.80
N ASP A 141 7.08 -10.76 -14.66
CA ASP A 141 7.20 -12.21 -14.88
C ASP A 141 7.76 -12.92 -13.65
N THR A 142 8.75 -12.29 -13.01
CA THR A 142 9.30 -12.75 -11.74
C THR A 142 8.25 -12.70 -10.63
N ALA A 143 7.54 -11.57 -10.49
CA ALA A 143 6.50 -11.40 -9.47
C ALA A 143 5.37 -12.43 -9.61
N LEU A 144 4.94 -12.75 -10.84
CA LEU A 144 3.94 -13.79 -11.10
C LEU A 144 4.43 -15.19 -10.71
N ARG A 145 5.69 -15.53 -11.00
CA ARG A 145 6.28 -16.83 -10.62
C ARG A 145 6.46 -16.95 -9.11
N ASP A 146 6.80 -15.86 -8.43
CA ASP A 146 6.92 -15.81 -6.98
C ASP A 146 5.57 -16.12 -6.28
N LEU A 147 4.43 -15.92 -6.94
CA LEU A 147 3.12 -16.29 -6.40
C LEU A 147 2.97 -17.80 -6.16
N LEU A 148 3.61 -18.61 -6.99
CA LEU A 148 3.48 -20.08 -6.93
C LEU A 148 4.33 -20.68 -5.81
N THR A 149 5.45 -20.04 -5.48
CA THR A 149 6.44 -20.56 -4.52
C THR A 149 6.50 -19.79 -3.22
N GLY A 150 5.91 -18.59 -3.17
CA GLY A 150 5.98 -17.69 -2.03
C GLY A 150 5.37 -18.22 -0.75
N GLN A 151 5.69 -17.57 0.37
CA GLN A 151 5.14 -17.86 1.69
C GLN A 151 4.37 -16.65 2.21
N ILE A 152 3.25 -16.91 2.89
CA ILE A 152 2.47 -15.86 3.53
C ILE A 152 3.23 -15.40 4.77
N ARG A 153 3.56 -14.11 4.82
CA ARG A 153 4.19 -13.45 5.96
C ARG A 153 3.30 -12.32 6.47
N PRO A 154 3.22 -12.12 7.79
CA PRO A 154 2.51 -10.98 8.34
C PRO A 154 3.33 -9.70 8.11
N VAL A 155 2.65 -8.64 7.66
CA VAL A 155 3.22 -7.32 7.42
C VAL A 155 2.46 -6.30 8.25
N GLN A 156 3.19 -5.47 8.99
CA GLN A 156 2.59 -4.38 9.75
C GLN A 156 1.97 -3.35 8.82
N THR A 157 0.82 -2.81 9.22
CA THR A 157 0.17 -1.66 8.58
C THR A 157 -0.11 -0.59 9.62
N GLY A 158 -0.44 0.62 9.18
CA GLY A 158 -0.89 1.68 10.07
C GLY A 158 -2.41 1.85 10.01
N GLU A 159 -2.98 2.41 11.07
CA GLU A 159 -4.39 2.82 11.13
C GLU A 159 -4.48 4.28 11.55
N ILE A 160 -5.34 5.05 10.89
CA ILE A 160 -5.69 6.42 11.24
C ILE A 160 -7.21 6.59 11.19
N GLY A 161 -7.81 6.86 12.35
CA GLY A 161 -9.27 7.04 12.46
C GLY A 161 -10.09 5.87 11.92
N GLY A 162 -9.62 4.62 12.08
CA GLY A 162 -10.30 3.41 11.61
C GLY A 162 -10.06 3.06 10.13
N VAL A 163 -9.24 3.83 9.40
CA VAL A 163 -8.84 3.53 8.03
C VAL A 163 -7.39 3.06 8.01
N HIS A 164 -7.09 1.99 7.27
CA HIS A 164 -5.74 1.45 7.21
C HIS A 164 -4.94 2.11 6.10
N PHE A 165 -3.64 2.25 6.34
CA PHE A 165 -2.65 2.64 5.35
C PHE A 165 -1.47 1.67 5.39
N ILE A 166 -0.86 1.42 4.22
CA ILE A 166 0.25 0.48 4.07
C ILE A 166 1.59 1.19 3.95
N VAL A 167 1.62 2.41 3.41
CA VAL A 167 2.84 3.17 3.12
C VAL A 167 2.97 4.34 4.10
N ASN A 168 2.04 5.30 4.04
CA ASN A 168 2.02 6.45 4.97
C ASN A 168 0.64 7.12 5.06
N ALA A 169 0.45 7.86 6.16
CA ALA A 169 -0.67 8.77 6.35
C ALA A 169 -0.16 10.18 6.67
N THR A 170 -0.72 11.19 6.03
CA THR A 170 -0.23 12.57 6.12
C THR A 170 -1.36 13.56 6.31
N LEU A 171 -1.13 14.59 7.11
CA LEU A 171 -2.07 15.68 7.31
C LEU A 171 -1.35 17.03 7.25
N GLY A 172 -2.09 18.06 6.86
CA GLY A 172 -1.63 19.44 6.82
C GLY A 172 -0.97 19.83 5.50
N LEU A 173 0.17 20.52 5.56
CA LEU A 173 0.80 21.10 4.37
C LEU A 173 1.15 20.04 3.31
N TYR A 174 1.62 18.86 3.72
CA TYR A 174 2.02 17.83 2.76
C TYR A 174 0.84 17.26 1.98
N SER A 175 -0.30 16.99 2.64
CA SER A 175 -1.49 16.49 1.95
C SER A 175 -2.05 17.53 0.98
N GLN A 176 -2.03 18.81 1.35
CA GLN A 176 -2.39 19.92 0.44
C GLN A 176 -1.46 20.00 -0.76
N LEU A 177 -0.16 19.77 -0.56
CA LEU A 177 0.82 19.80 -1.64
C LEU A 177 0.63 18.63 -2.61
N LEU A 178 0.24 17.45 -2.12
CA LEU A 178 -0.15 16.32 -2.96
C LEU A 178 -1.42 16.61 -3.75
N ALA A 179 -2.47 17.10 -3.10
CA ALA A 179 -3.74 17.45 -3.76
C ALA A 179 -3.54 18.53 -4.84
N ASP A 180 -2.85 19.63 -4.50
CA ASP A 180 -2.50 20.69 -5.46
C ASP A 180 -1.66 20.11 -6.61
N ARG A 181 -0.70 19.22 -6.34
CA ARG A 181 0.11 18.59 -7.40
C ARG A 181 -0.76 17.77 -8.35
N GLU A 182 -1.75 17.03 -7.87
CA GLU A 182 -2.65 16.25 -8.72
C GLU A 182 -3.59 17.13 -9.53
N GLU A 183 -4.19 18.15 -8.92
CA GLU A 183 -5.06 19.11 -9.60
C GLU A 183 -4.29 19.81 -10.73
N TRP A 184 -3.08 20.29 -10.45
CA TRP A 184 -2.23 20.95 -11.42
C TRP A 184 -1.69 19.99 -12.49
N LYS A 185 -1.42 18.73 -12.15
CA LYS A 185 -1.05 17.69 -13.12
C LYS A 185 -2.22 17.41 -14.07
N ASN A 186 -3.45 17.38 -13.58
CA ASN A 186 -4.64 17.14 -14.40
C ASN A 186 -4.94 18.35 -15.30
N GLN A 187 -4.72 19.57 -14.82
CA GLN A 187 -4.96 20.80 -15.60
C GLN A 187 -3.83 21.15 -16.60
N PHE A 188 -2.56 20.92 -16.24
CA PHE A 188 -1.40 21.40 -17.00
C PHE A 188 -0.43 20.31 -17.46
N GLY A 189 -0.74 19.03 -17.20
CA GLY A 189 0.03 17.87 -17.62
C GLY A 189 1.23 17.52 -16.72
N ARG A 190 1.87 16.38 -17.01
CA ARG A 190 3.01 15.82 -16.25
C ARG A 190 4.34 16.53 -16.56
N ARG A 191 4.50 17.80 -16.17
CA ARG A 191 5.77 18.55 -16.31
C ARG A 191 6.40 18.88 -14.95
N ARG A 192 7.74 18.75 -14.85
CA ARG A 192 8.49 19.06 -13.60
C ARG A 192 8.25 20.49 -13.11
N GLY A 193 8.16 21.47 -14.02
CA GLY A 193 7.90 22.87 -13.67
C GLY A 193 6.51 23.11 -13.07
N VAL A 194 5.49 22.34 -13.49
CA VAL A 194 4.13 22.42 -12.94
C VAL A 194 4.11 21.95 -11.49
N ALA A 195 4.79 20.85 -11.18
CA ALA A 195 4.91 20.36 -9.80
C ALA A 195 5.64 21.34 -8.88
N ILE A 196 6.70 21.99 -9.37
CA ILE A 196 7.45 23.00 -8.62
C ILE A 196 6.59 24.25 -8.37
N PHE A 197 5.84 24.70 -9.38
CA PHE A 197 4.96 25.86 -9.23
C PHE A 197 3.78 25.58 -8.29
N ALA A 198 3.17 24.39 -8.39
CA ALA A 198 2.14 23.94 -7.46
C ALA A 198 2.67 23.97 -6.02
N ALA A 199 3.82 23.31 -5.76
CA ALA A 199 4.46 23.32 -4.45
C ALA A 199 4.75 24.74 -3.93
N PHE A 200 5.24 25.63 -4.79
CA PHE A 200 5.48 27.04 -4.45
C PHE A 200 4.17 27.76 -4.05
N SER A 201 3.12 27.60 -4.86
CA SER A 201 1.80 28.17 -4.63
C SER A 201 1.21 27.70 -3.30
N THR A 202 1.29 26.39 -3.01
CA THR A 202 0.83 25.81 -1.73
C THR A 202 1.60 26.41 -0.56
N ILE A 203 2.94 26.50 -0.63
CA ILE A 203 3.78 27.08 0.44
C ILE A 203 3.42 28.56 0.68
N MET A 204 3.11 29.32 -0.37
CA MET A 204 2.73 30.74 -0.25
C MET A 204 1.33 30.94 0.33
N LYS A 205 0.39 30.05 0.00
CA LYS A 205 -0.96 29.99 0.57
C LYS A 205 -0.98 29.39 1.98
N TYR A 206 0.09 28.71 2.37
CA TYR A 206 0.18 28.04 3.65
C TYR A 206 0.17 29.04 4.83
N GLY A 207 -0.90 29.00 5.62
CA GLY A 207 -1.08 29.81 6.83
C GLY A 207 -1.77 29.08 7.98
N ARG A 208 -2.18 27.83 7.79
CA ARG A 208 -2.95 27.05 8.78
C ARG A 208 -2.04 26.15 9.60
N SER A 209 -1.43 26.69 10.65
CA SER A 209 -0.78 25.85 11.66
C SER A 209 -1.84 25.13 12.50
N TYR A 210 -1.70 23.83 12.64
CA TYR A 210 -2.52 23.00 13.51
C TYR A 210 -1.93 22.99 14.91
N PHE A 211 -2.80 23.11 15.92
CA PHE A 211 -2.45 22.76 17.30
C PHE A 211 -2.93 21.35 17.53
N LEU A 212 -2.01 20.40 17.39
CA LEU A 212 -2.30 18.99 17.62
C LEU A 212 -1.92 18.65 19.05
N GLN A 213 -2.86 18.04 19.77
CA GLN A 213 -2.56 17.40 21.03
C GLN A 213 -2.24 15.95 20.74
N PHE A 214 -1.03 15.53 21.09
CA PHE A 214 -0.58 14.15 21.03
C PHE A 214 -0.65 13.52 22.40
N ASN A 215 -1.23 12.32 22.49
CA ASN A 215 -1.18 11.49 23.69
C ASN A 215 -0.21 10.34 23.44
N ARG A 216 0.99 10.40 24.01
CA ARG A 216 2.08 9.43 23.76
C ARG A 216 2.29 8.50 24.97
N GLY A 217 1.23 8.13 25.68
CA GLY A 217 1.28 7.27 26.89
C GLY A 217 1.95 7.92 28.12
N ASP A 218 2.91 8.83 27.91
CA ASP A 218 3.64 9.63 28.91
C ASP A 218 2.99 11.00 29.19
N GLY A 219 1.88 11.30 28.53
CA GLY A 219 1.07 12.49 28.74
C GLY A 219 0.62 13.18 27.45
N LYS A 220 -0.11 14.28 27.62
CA LYS A 220 -0.63 15.10 26.52
C LYS A 220 0.37 16.20 26.15
N GLN A 221 1.02 16.09 24.99
CA GLN A 221 1.87 17.15 24.45
C GLN A 221 1.10 17.98 23.42
N LEU A 222 1.08 19.29 23.59
CA LEU A 222 0.51 20.21 22.60
C LEU A 222 1.60 20.66 21.64
N VAL A 223 1.53 20.20 20.38
CA VAL A 223 2.50 20.55 19.34
C VAL A 223 1.82 21.41 18.29
N LYS A 224 2.36 22.61 18.11
CA LYS A 224 2.00 23.45 16.97
C LYS A 224 2.77 22.93 15.76
N THR A 225 2.06 22.47 14.73
CA THR A 225 2.63 21.85 13.53
C THR A 225 2.01 22.42 12.26
N VAL A 226 2.74 22.31 11.16
CA VAL A 226 2.23 22.59 9.82
C VAL A 226 1.88 21.34 9.03
N SER A 227 2.55 20.23 9.36
CA SER A 227 2.34 18.95 8.73
C SER A 227 2.70 17.84 9.72
N PHE A 228 1.94 16.76 9.69
CA PHE A 228 2.30 15.52 10.36
C PHE A 228 2.23 14.39 9.33
N MET A 229 3.17 13.46 9.43
CA MET A 229 3.24 12.26 8.61
C MET A 229 3.53 11.07 9.52
N ALA A 230 2.73 10.02 9.40
CA ALA A 230 2.96 8.72 10.00
C ALA A 230 3.46 7.78 8.91
N CYS A 231 4.69 7.27 9.06
CA CYS A 231 5.31 6.32 8.14
C CYS A 231 5.29 4.92 8.74
N ASN A 232 5.04 3.92 7.90
CA ASN A 232 5.03 2.51 8.30
C ASN A 232 6.35 1.78 8.00
N ASN A 233 7.30 2.40 7.28
CA ASN A 233 8.59 1.76 6.94
C ASN A 233 9.79 2.72 7.02
N ASN A 234 10.98 2.14 7.25
CA ASN A 234 12.27 2.80 7.37
C ASN A 234 12.77 3.41 6.06
N LEU A 235 12.53 2.78 4.91
CA LEU A 235 12.98 3.31 3.62
C LEU A 235 12.47 4.74 3.39
N GLN A 236 11.24 5.03 3.82
CA GLN A 236 10.65 6.36 3.72
C GLN A 236 11.16 7.32 4.77
N ALA A 237 11.43 6.84 5.99
CA ALA A 237 12.09 7.65 7.02
C ALA A 237 13.47 8.09 6.54
N GLU A 238 14.25 7.18 5.94
CA GLU A 238 15.55 7.47 5.34
C GLU A 238 15.44 8.43 4.14
N GLN A 239 14.46 8.24 3.25
CA GLN A 239 14.19 9.17 2.14
C GLN A 239 13.78 10.58 2.63
N ALA A 240 13.13 10.65 3.80
CA ALA A 240 12.84 11.90 4.50
C ALA A 240 14.05 12.47 5.27
N GLY A 241 15.21 11.79 5.22
CA GLY A 241 16.47 12.22 5.83
C GLY A 241 16.53 11.96 7.34
N VAL A 242 15.88 10.91 7.82
CA VAL A 242 15.79 10.54 9.22
C VAL A 242 16.65 9.31 9.52
N GLU A 243 17.33 9.30 10.69
CA GLU A 243 18.10 8.16 11.19
C GLU A 243 17.23 6.91 11.38
N TYR A 244 17.79 5.77 10.98
CA TYR A 244 17.20 4.44 11.11
C TYR A 244 16.90 4.08 12.57
N ASP A 245 15.73 3.51 12.83
CA ASP A 245 15.33 2.98 14.14
C ASP A 245 14.95 1.49 14.01
N GLU A 246 15.58 0.64 14.81
CA GLU A 246 15.38 -0.82 14.82
C GLU A 246 13.99 -1.24 15.30
N LYS A 247 13.26 -0.37 16.03
CA LYS A 247 11.92 -0.68 16.55
C LYS A 247 10.82 -0.67 15.47
N MET A 248 11.16 -0.18 14.29
CA MET A 248 10.22 0.01 13.19
C MET A 248 9.74 -1.34 12.62
N GLY A 249 8.43 -1.43 12.38
CA GLY A 249 7.79 -2.69 11.98
C GLY A 249 7.51 -3.68 13.11
N GLN A 250 7.86 -3.34 14.37
CA GLN A 250 7.59 -4.16 15.57
C GLN A 250 6.51 -3.56 16.47
N GLY A 251 5.40 -3.11 15.89
CA GLY A 251 4.31 -2.42 16.58
C GLY A 251 4.49 -0.91 16.71
N TYR A 252 5.50 -0.33 16.03
CA TYR A 252 5.78 1.10 16.03
C TYR A 252 5.62 1.70 14.63
N LEU A 253 5.05 2.90 14.59
CA LEU A 253 5.07 3.81 13.45
C LEU A 253 6.06 4.95 13.70
N TYR A 254 6.43 5.64 12.63
CA TYR A 254 7.31 6.79 12.70
C TYR A 254 6.58 8.10 12.43
N GLY A 255 6.63 9.02 13.38
CA GLY A 255 5.99 10.31 13.29
C GLY A 255 6.97 11.37 12.84
N ILE A 256 6.67 12.07 11.75
CA ILE A 256 7.41 13.22 11.26
C ILE A 256 6.53 14.46 11.40
N VAL A 257 6.98 15.42 12.20
CA VAL A 257 6.30 16.68 12.48
C VAL A 257 7.11 17.83 11.92
N LEU A 258 6.47 18.66 11.10
CA LEU A 258 7.06 19.90 10.62
C LEU A 258 6.58 21.08 11.45
N LYS A 259 7.49 21.79 12.12
CA LYS A 259 7.15 22.97 12.93
C LYS A 259 6.78 24.17 12.05
N PRO A 260 5.89 25.06 12.53
CA PRO A 260 5.63 26.34 11.89
C PRO A 260 6.90 27.17 11.75
N SER A 261 7.05 27.73 10.55
CA SER A 261 8.23 28.48 10.16
C SER A 261 7.85 29.62 9.22
N SER A 262 8.78 30.54 8.98
CA SER A 262 8.58 31.61 8.01
C SER A 262 8.54 31.05 6.59
N ARG A 263 7.78 31.69 5.68
CA ARG A 263 7.68 31.26 4.28
C ARG A 263 9.04 31.12 3.59
N LYS A 264 9.98 32.05 3.87
CA LYS A 264 11.37 31.99 3.37
C LYS A 264 12.08 30.71 3.80
N ARG A 265 11.87 30.28 5.05
CA ARG A 265 12.51 29.08 5.59
C ARG A 265 11.82 27.81 5.12
N MET A 266 10.51 27.83 4.90
CA MET A 266 9.79 26.75 4.21
C MET A 266 10.29 26.55 2.78
N MET A 267 10.52 27.65 2.06
CA MET A 267 11.13 27.61 0.72
C MET A 267 12.55 27.04 0.77
N LEU A 268 13.36 27.43 1.75
CA LEU A 268 14.70 26.87 1.95
C LEU A 268 14.64 25.36 2.24
N LEU A 269 13.69 24.90 3.06
CA LEU A 269 13.47 23.48 3.35
C LEU A 269 13.06 22.69 2.10
N ALA A 270 12.14 23.22 1.29
CA ALA A 270 11.75 22.60 0.02
C ALA A 270 12.97 22.44 -0.92
N LEU A 271 13.83 23.46 -0.97
CA LEU A 271 15.08 23.40 -1.74
C LEU A 271 16.04 22.33 -1.17
N LYS A 272 16.19 22.26 0.16
CA LYS A 272 17.01 21.24 0.83
C LYS A 272 16.51 19.81 0.58
N LEU A 273 15.19 19.60 0.57
CA LEU A 273 14.54 18.32 0.22
C LEU A 273 14.92 17.87 -1.20
N ILE A 274 14.87 18.79 -2.17
CA ILE A 274 15.26 18.51 -3.56
C ILE A 274 16.75 18.11 -3.65
N PHE A 275 17.62 18.76 -2.87
CA PHE A 275 19.05 18.46 -2.84
C PHE A 275 19.43 17.29 -1.90
N LYS A 276 18.46 16.53 -1.36
CA LYS A 276 18.67 15.46 -0.37
C LYS A 276 19.55 15.88 0.84
N ARG A 277 19.52 17.16 1.22
CA ARG A 277 20.27 17.71 2.36
C ARG A 277 19.34 18.01 3.54
N LEU A 278 18.77 16.95 4.11
CA LEU A 278 17.83 17.04 5.23
C LEU A 278 18.48 16.85 6.60
N ASN A 279 19.70 16.31 6.64
CA ASN A 279 20.34 16.01 7.90
C ASN A 279 20.42 17.27 8.76
N GLN A 280 19.72 17.24 9.91
CA GLN A 280 19.82 18.18 11.04
C GLN A 280 19.05 19.52 11.00
N ASP A 281 17.93 19.69 10.27
CA ASP A 281 17.11 20.91 10.47
C ASP A 281 16.17 20.77 11.67
N ARG A 282 16.33 21.64 12.67
CA ARG A 282 15.54 21.71 13.94
C ARG A 282 14.02 21.88 13.76
N GLN A 283 13.56 22.05 12.51
CA GLN A 283 12.16 22.23 12.17
C GLN A 283 11.41 20.92 11.95
N ILE A 284 12.14 19.85 11.64
CA ILE A 284 11.59 18.51 11.53
C ILE A 284 11.86 17.82 12.87
N ILE A 285 10.79 17.41 13.55
CA ILE A 285 10.91 16.48 14.66
C ILE A 285 10.48 15.13 14.15
N SER A 286 11.27 14.12 14.44
CA SER A 286 10.95 12.74 14.17
C SER A 286 10.93 11.93 15.46
N PHE A 287 10.02 10.96 15.56
CA PHE A 287 9.95 10.10 16.75
C PHE A 287 9.18 8.80 16.44
N PRO A 288 9.59 7.66 17.03
CA PRO A 288 8.78 6.44 17.01
C PRO A 288 7.61 6.54 18.00
N PHE A 289 6.47 5.95 17.64
CA PHE A 289 5.28 5.85 18.48
C PHE A 289 4.46 4.58 18.19
N GLU A 290 3.82 4.00 19.19
CA GLU A 290 2.87 2.87 19.01
C GLU A 290 1.48 3.38 18.65
N SER A 291 1.02 4.39 19.41
CA SER A 291 -0.26 5.04 19.24
C SER A 291 -0.15 6.52 19.63
N LEU A 292 -0.94 7.34 18.95
CA LEU A 292 -0.94 8.78 19.07
C LEU A 292 -2.34 9.30 18.78
N ASP A 293 -3.02 9.80 19.82
CA ASP A 293 -4.28 10.51 19.64
C ASP A 293 -4.00 11.87 19.00
N ILE A 294 -4.81 12.24 18.02
CA ILE A 294 -4.78 13.54 17.36
C ILE A 294 -6.08 14.25 17.65
N ASP A 295 -5.98 15.35 18.39
CA ASP A 295 -7.08 16.28 18.61
C ASP A 295 -6.72 17.67 18.09
N LYS A 296 -7.74 18.45 17.69
CA LYS A 296 -7.61 19.78 17.12
C LYS A 296 -8.19 20.81 18.06
N LYS A 297 -7.31 21.61 18.66
CA LYS A 297 -7.70 22.61 19.67
C LYS A 297 -8.49 23.81 19.13
N ARG A 298 -8.35 24.14 17.84
CA ARG A 298 -8.96 25.35 17.21
C ARG A 298 -9.42 25.08 15.78
N GLY A 299 -10.54 25.67 15.41
CA GLY A 299 -11.13 25.59 14.06
C GLY A 299 -12.10 24.43 13.90
N SER A 300 -12.46 24.11 12.64
CA SER A 300 -13.30 22.95 12.32
C SER A 300 -12.69 21.66 12.87
N ARG A 301 -13.52 20.73 13.35
CA ARG A 301 -13.09 19.40 13.80
C ARG A 301 -12.63 18.51 12.65
N THR A 302 -13.05 18.82 11.42
CA THR A 302 -12.63 18.11 10.23
C THR A 302 -11.14 18.34 9.92
N ILE A 303 -10.46 17.26 9.56
CA ILE A 303 -9.07 17.22 9.11
C ILE A 303 -9.00 16.36 7.85
N GLU A 304 -8.41 16.91 6.80
CA GLU A 304 -8.05 16.15 5.60
C GLU A 304 -6.75 15.39 5.86
N VAL A 305 -6.83 14.09 5.62
CA VAL A 305 -5.72 13.14 5.77
C VAL A 305 -5.53 12.45 4.43
N ALA A 306 -4.32 12.53 3.88
CA ALA A 306 -3.95 11.75 2.71
C ALA A 306 -3.28 10.44 3.16
N MET A 307 -3.85 9.30 2.78
CA MET A 307 -3.38 7.95 3.06
C MET A 307 -3.00 7.28 1.75
N ASP A 308 -1.74 6.86 1.60
CA ASP A 308 -1.23 6.16 0.42
C ASP A 308 -1.56 6.83 -0.94
N GLY A 309 -1.82 8.14 -0.94
CA GLY A 309 -2.19 8.94 -2.12
C GLY A 309 -3.68 9.29 -2.23
N GLU A 310 -4.56 8.70 -1.44
CA GLU A 310 -5.99 9.03 -1.41
C GLU A 310 -6.31 10.00 -0.26
N VAL A 311 -7.19 10.99 -0.49
CA VAL A 311 -7.57 11.98 0.52
C VAL A 311 -8.88 11.60 1.19
N HIS A 312 -8.85 11.52 2.51
CA HIS A 312 -10.01 11.26 3.36
C HIS A 312 -10.24 12.43 4.32
N THR A 313 -11.50 12.66 4.68
CA THR A 313 -11.85 13.64 5.71
C THR A 313 -12.23 12.90 6.99
N LEU A 314 -11.54 13.21 8.09
CA LEU A 314 -11.79 12.64 9.41
C LEU A 314 -12.18 13.72 10.41
N ASP A 315 -13.06 13.38 11.36
CA ASP A 315 -13.43 14.25 12.48
C ASP A 315 -12.53 13.99 13.69
N ALA A 316 -11.88 15.04 14.19
CA ALA A 316 -11.10 14.95 15.43
C ALA A 316 -12.01 14.82 16.67
N PRO A 317 -11.56 14.15 17.77
CA PRO A 317 -10.30 13.45 17.87
C PRO A 317 -10.34 12.09 17.16
N PHE A 318 -9.19 11.67 16.63
CA PHE A 318 -8.98 10.33 16.11
C PHE A 318 -7.59 9.83 16.50
N THR A 319 -7.40 8.52 16.51
CA THR A 319 -6.14 7.89 16.88
C THR A 319 -5.38 7.45 15.64
N VAL A 320 -4.05 7.62 15.68
CA VAL A 320 -3.10 7.00 14.75
C VAL A 320 -2.33 5.93 15.50
N LYS A 321 -2.21 4.73 14.95
CA LYS A 321 -1.51 3.62 15.63
C LYS A 321 -0.96 2.61 14.63
N ALA A 322 0.06 1.87 15.03
CA ALA A 322 0.42 0.64 14.34
C ALA A 322 -0.76 -0.34 14.48
N ASN A 323 -1.13 -0.98 13.38
CA ASN A 323 -2.22 -1.94 13.40
C ASN A 323 -1.78 -3.25 14.05
N LYS A 324 -2.68 -3.85 14.84
CA LYS A 324 -2.47 -5.19 15.42
C LYS A 324 -2.83 -6.28 14.42
N ASP A 325 -3.79 -5.99 13.55
CA ASP A 325 -4.24 -6.90 12.50
C ASP A 325 -3.28 -6.80 11.31
N LEU A 326 -2.26 -7.68 11.34
CA LEU A 326 -1.21 -7.69 10.33
C LEU A 326 -1.77 -8.11 8.97
N LEU A 327 -1.37 -7.40 7.91
CA LEU A 327 -1.70 -7.77 6.55
C LEU A 327 -0.92 -9.05 6.20
N LYS A 328 -1.64 -10.10 5.80
CA LYS A 328 -1.02 -11.35 5.36
C LYS A 328 -0.57 -11.18 3.91
N VAL A 329 0.73 -11.05 3.68
CA VAL A 329 1.29 -10.84 2.34
C VAL A 329 2.06 -12.07 1.88
N LEU A 330 1.78 -12.52 0.66
CA LEU A 330 2.57 -13.55 0.00
C LEU A 330 3.90 -12.95 -0.47
N MET A 331 4.99 -13.42 0.12
CA MET A 331 6.36 -12.95 -0.11
C MET A 331 7.18 -14.06 -0.79
N PRO A 332 8.16 -13.74 -1.65
CA PRO A 332 9.05 -14.75 -2.21
C PRO A 332 9.82 -15.50 -1.10
N MET A 333 10.16 -16.78 -1.36
CA MET A 333 10.90 -17.62 -0.40
C MET A 333 12.33 -17.13 -0.17
N SER A 334 12.98 -16.62 -1.22
CA SER A 334 14.30 -16.00 -1.12
C SER A 334 14.15 -14.72 -0.30
N GLU A 335 14.97 -14.56 0.75
CA GLU A 335 15.02 -13.27 1.45
C GLU A 335 15.18 -12.16 0.41
N PRO A 336 14.39 -11.08 0.49
CA PRO A 336 14.62 -9.94 -0.37
C PRO A 336 16.07 -9.54 -0.15
N ALA A 337 16.86 -9.54 -1.22
CA ALA A 337 18.18 -8.96 -1.18
C ALA A 337 17.98 -7.54 -0.66
N GLN A 338 18.34 -7.30 0.61
CA GLN A 338 18.42 -5.96 1.16
C GLN A 338 19.37 -5.23 0.22
N GLN A 339 18.84 -4.41 -0.68
CA GLN A 339 19.68 -3.58 -1.50
C GLN A 339 20.38 -2.64 -0.52
N PRO A 340 21.72 -2.70 -0.39
CA PRO A 340 22.42 -1.75 0.44
C PRO A 340 22.12 -0.34 -0.11
N PRO A 341 21.99 0.66 0.78
CA PRO A 341 21.68 2.03 0.38
C PRO A 341 22.74 2.50 -0.63
N GLN A 342 22.28 3.04 -1.77
CA GLN A 342 23.11 3.80 -2.71
C GLN A 342 23.14 5.27 -2.34
#